data_AF-A0A7R9AQS5-F1
#
_entry.id   AF-A0A7R9AQS5-F1
#
_cell.length_a   1.000
_cell.length_b   1.000
_cell.length_c   1.000
_cell.angle_alpha   90.00
_cell.angle_beta   90.00
_cell.angle_gamma   90.00
#
_symmetry.space_group_name_H-M   'P 1'
#
loop_
_entity.id
_entity.type
_entity.pdbx_description
1 polymer ?
#
loop_
_entity_poly.entity_id
_entity_poly.type
_entity_poly.pdbx_seq_one_letter_code
_entity_poly.pdbx_strand_id
1 'polypeptide(L)'
;MTVLTGFGSDLTVHQLLETHLREQLGNLTVPKSLSWSSTLGEVWSSGKRLILSYNQQQLVASSDLLWTGVSQQWGNVDTLDGLYNYLAGVMNNPPTNVGWSAMAELTPSAWQVITDSLGGLRKMADTVNRNVTAWYKGSWGKTVNVVAVDFFKGTAIVDAAIDWNDRRAKQSSCSSVQKTKTGA
;
A
#
# COMPACT_ATOMS: atom_id res chain seq x y z
N MET A 1 2.41 -22.13 13.76
CA MET A 1 2.29 -21.04 12.75
C MET A 1 0.81 -20.68 12.68
N THR A 2 0.38 -19.72 13.50
CA THR A 2 -1.02 -19.30 13.53
C THR A 2 -1.24 -18.37 12.36
N VAL A 3 -1.78 -18.91 11.26
CA VAL A 3 -2.36 -18.08 10.21
C VAL A 3 -3.50 -17.30 10.88
N LEU A 4 -3.49 -15.97 10.79
CA LEU A 4 -4.69 -15.17 11.05
C LEU A 4 -5.76 -15.69 10.09
N THR A 5 -6.57 -16.65 10.52
CA THR A 5 -7.66 -17.14 9.70
C THR A 5 -8.69 -16.04 9.65
N GLY A 6 -8.65 -15.26 8.57
CA GLY A 6 -9.80 -14.50 8.11
C GLY A 6 -11.00 -15.43 7.89
N PHE A 7 -12.10 -14.86 7.42
CA PHE A 7 -13.26 -15.62 6.97
C PHE A 7 -12.82 -16.86 6.16
N GLY A 8 -13.34 -18.04 6.53
CA GLY A 8 -13.03 -19.30 5.86
C GLY A 8 -13.50 -19.31 4.40
N SER A 9 -13.38 -20.43 3.69
CA SER A 9 -13.74 -20.49 2.27
C SER A 9 -15.24 -20.34 1.96
N ASP A 10 -16.10 -20.26 2.97
CA ASP A 10 -17.53 -20.02 2.80
C ASP A 10 -17.78 -18.62 2.21
N LEU A 11 -18.30 -18.57 0.98
CA LEU A 11 -18.62 -17.32 0.30
C LEU A 11 -19.70 -16.50 0.99
N THR A 12 -20.59 -17.13 1.76
CA THR A 12 -21.73 -16.47 2.39
C THR A 12 -21.29 -15.34 3.30
N VAL A 13 -20.30 -15.59 4.17
CA VAL A 13 -19.82 -14.58 5.10
C VAL A 13 -19.06 -13.45 4.40
N HIS A 14 -18.36 -13.77 3.31
CA HIS A 14 -17.70 -12.76 2.49
C HIS A 14 -18.72 -11.85 1.78
N GLN A 15 -19.82 -12.41 1.27
CA GLN A 15 -20.91 -11.67 0.64
C GLN A 15 -21.67 -10.79 1.63
N LEU A 16 -21.87 -11.27 2.87
CA LEU A 16 -22.44 -10.48 3.96
C LEU A 16 -21.56 -9.27 4.28
N LEU A 17 -20.23 -9.46 4.33
CA LEU A 17 -19.29 -8.37 4.50
C LEU A 17 -19.36 -7.36 3.35
N GLU A 18 -19.38 -7.82 2.10
CA GLU A 18 -19.50 -6.90 0.95
C GLU A 18 -20.79 -6.10 1.01
N THR A 19 -21.92 -6.76 1.29
CA THR A 19 -23.22 -6.09 1.45
C THR A 19 -23.12 -4.98 2.50
N HIS A 20 -22.56 -5.29 3.67
CA HIS A 20 -22.40 -4.31 4.72
C HIS A 20 -21.47 -3.15 4.31
N LEU A 21 -20.31 -3.44 3.70
CA LEU A 21 -19.39 -2.41 3.22
C LEU A 21 -20.02 -1.53 2.14
N ARG A 22 -20.85 -2.10 1.26
CA ARG A 22 -21.58 -1.35 0.24
C ARG A 22 -22.59 -0.40 0.85
N GLU A 23 -23.37 -0.87 1.81
CA GLU A 23 -24.35 -0.04 2.53
C GLU A 23 -23.69 1.13 3.25
N GLN A 24 -22.55 0.89 3.92
CA GLN A 24 -21.89 1.91 4.73
C GLN A 24 -20.99 2.84 3.92
N LEU A 25 -20.28 2.32 2.91
CA LEU A 25 -19.16 3.01 2.24
C LEU A 25 -19.30 3.09 0.72
N GLY A 26 -20.33 2.47 0.12
CA GLY A 26 -20.49 2.40 -1.33
C GLY A 26 -20.52 3.78 -2.01
N ASN A 27 -21.11 4.77 -1.35
CA ASN A 27 -21.15 6.15 -1.86
C ASN A 27 -19.77 6.83 -1.93
N LEU A 28 -18.79 6.35 -1.18
CA LEU A 28 -17.41 6.86 -1.17
C LEU A 28 -16.46 6.02 -2.04
N THR A 29 -16.90 4.84 -2.46
CA THR A 29 -16.03 3.82 -3.05
C THR A 29 -15.90 3.98 -4.55
N VAL A 30 -14.66 3.83 -5.04
CA VAL A 30 -14.30 3.84 -6.45
C VAL A 30 -14.74 2.52 -7.07
N PRO A 31 -15.55 2.54 -8.14
CA PRO A 31 -16.06 1.31 -8.76
C PRO A 31 -14.93 0.49 -9.38
N LYS A 32 -15.12 -0.83 -9.45
CA LYS A 32 -14.19 -1.80 -10.05
C LYS A 32 -14.09 -1.66 -11.58
N SER A 33 -14.91 -0.83 -12.21
CA SER A 33 -14.67 -0.42 -13.60
C SER A 33 -13.32 0.30 -13.75
N LEU A 34 -12.79 0.86 -12.67
CA LEU A 34 -11.39 1.26 -12.52
C LEU A 34 -10.59 0.15 -11.82
N SER A 35 -9.27 0.14 -12.02
CA SER A 35 -8.41 -0.91 -11.48
C SER A 35 -7.03 -0.38 -11.05
N TRP A 36 -6.14 -1.27 -10.62
CA TRP A 36 -4.77 -0.90 -10.25
C TRP A 36 -3.94 -0.29 -11.39
N SER A 37 -4.36 -0.44 -12.64
CA SER A 37 -3.75 0.25 -13.79
C SER A 37 -4.29 1.67 -14.01
N SER A 38 -5.36 2.07 -13.32
CA SER A 38 -5.94 3.39 -13.41
C SER A 38 -5.04 4.44 -12.75
N THR A 39 -5.03 5.62 -13.35
CA THR A 39 -4.33 6.80 -12.83
C THR A 39 -5.08 7.41 -11.63
N LEU A 40 -4.37 8.14 -10.78
CA LEU A 40 -5.02 8.92 -9.71
C LEU A 40 -6.02 9.95 -10.26
N GLY A 41 -5.79 10.48 -11.46
CA GLY A 41 -6.71 11.40 -12.13
C GLY A 41 -8.07 10.76 -12.45
N GLU A 42 -8.07 9.53 -12.96
CA GLU A 42 -9.31 8.76 -13.21
C GLU A 42 -10.03 8.40 -11.91
N VAL A 43 -9.26 8.05 -10.86
CA VAL A 43 -9.83 7.82 -9.53
C VAL A 43 -10.49 9.10 -9.01
N TRP A 44 -9.82 10.25 -9.10
CA TRP A 44 -10.37 11.52 -8.62
C TRP A 44 -11.57 12.02 -9.41
N SER A 45 -11.58 11.82 -10.74
CA SER A 45 -12.69 12.24 -11.62
C SER A 45 -14.00 11.49 -11.33
N SER A 46 -13.92 10.29 -10.73
CA SER A 46 -15.11 9.58 -10.24
C SER A 46 -15.83 10.29 -9.08
N GLY A 47 -15.19 11.28 -8.44
CA GLY A 47 -15.68 11.93 -7.21
C GLY A 47 -15.59 11.05 -5.96
N LYS A 48 -15.10 9.81 -6.09
CA LYS A 48 -14.94 8.83 -5.00
C LYS A 48 -13.56 8.93 -4.38
N ARG A 49 -13.40 8.43 -3.15
CA ARG A 49 -12.18 8.61 -2.33
C ARG A 49 -11.70 7.33 -1.64
N LEU A 50 -12.44 6.24 -1.75
CA LEU A 50 -12.13 4.97 -1.11
C LEU A 50 -11.95 3.88 -2.15
N ILE A 51 -10.85 3.14 -2.09
CA ILE A 51 -10.72 1.87 -2.84
C ILE A 51 -10.95 0.74 -1.84
N LEU A 52 -11.89 -0.15 -2.14
CA LEU A 52 -12.11 -1.36 -1.36
C LEU A 52 -11.51 -2.53 -2.14
N SER A 53 -10.49 -3.18 -1.58
CA SER A 53 -9.86 -4.36 -2.17
C SER A 53 -10.07 -5.58 -1.30
N TYR A 54 -10.21 -6.76 -1.90
CA TYR A 54 -10.46 -8.00 -1.17
C TYR A 54 -9.72 -9.20 -1.76
N ASN A 55 -9.37 -10.17 -0.92
CA ASN A 55 -8.54 -11.31 -1.34
C ASN A 55 -9.35 -12.47 -1.91
N GLN A 56 -10.65 -12.57 -1.61
CA GLN A 56 -11.47 -13.69 -2.10
C GLN A 56 -11.84 -13.50 -3.58
N GLN A 57 -11.13 -14.20 -4.46
CA GLN A 57 -11.18 -13.99 -5.91
C GLN A 57 -12.56 -14.22 -6.51
N GLN A 58 -13.31 -15.23 -6.03
CA GLN A 58 -14.65 -15.51 -6.53
C GLN A 58 -15.61 -14.36 -6.25
N LEU A 59 -15.56 -13.78 -5.04
CA LEU A 59 -16.37 -12.61 -4.68
C LEU A 59 -15.94 -11.37 -5.47
N VAL A 60 -14.62 -11.12 -5.55
CA VAL A 60 -14.07 -10.02 -6.35
C VAL A 60 -14.55 -10.13 -7.79
N ALA A 61 -14.52 -11.31 -8.41
CA ALA A 61 -14.93 -11.51 -9.79
C ALA A 61 -16.38 -11.09 -10.04
N SER A 62 -17.29 -11.38 -9.11
CA SER A 62 -18.72 -11.04 -9.22
C SER A 62 -19.08 -9.63 -8.73
N SER A 63 -18.20 -8.98 -7.96
CA SER A 63 -18.44 -7.64 -7.41
C SER A 63 -18.13 -6.54 -8.43
N ASP A 64 -18.93 -5.48 -8.44
CA ASP A 64 -18.68 -4.21 -9.14
C ASP A 64 -17.96 -3.17 -8.24
N LEU A 65 -17.77 -3.49 -6.96
CA LEU A 65 -17.24 -2.60 -5.93
C LEU A 65 -15.80 -2.99 -5.55
N LEU A 66 -15.55 -4.30 -5.40
CA LEU A 66 -14.30 -4.81 -4.84
C LEU A 66 -13.19 -4.95 -5.88
N TRP A 67 -12.05 -4.35 -5.60
CA TRP A 67 -10.82 -4.51 -6.35
C TRP A 67 -10.08 -5.78 -5.92
N THR A 68 -9.21 -6.29 -6.79
CA THR A 68 -8.28 -7.37 -6.40
C THR A 68 -7.43 -6.91 -5.22
N GLY A 69 -7.25 -7.80 -4.24
CA GLY A 69 -6.46 -7.55 -3.05
C GLY A 69 -5.05 -7.01 -3.32
N VAL A 70 -4.59 -6.13 -2.41
CA VAL A 70 -3.23 -5.59 -2.43
C VAL A 70 -2.24 -6.68 -2.05
N SER A 71 -1.18 -6.84 -2.85
CA SER A 71 -0.06 -7.71 -2.50
C SER A 71 0.74 -7.10 -1.33
N GLN A 72 0.66 -7.72 -0.16
CA GLN A 72 1.40 -7.28 1.02
C GLN A 72 2.81 -7.86 1.02
N GLN A 73 3.80 -7.00 0.83
CA GLN A 73 5.22 -7.35 0.85
C GLN A 73 5.73 -7.19 2.27
N TRP A 74 5.56 -8.24 3.07
CA TRP A 74 5.97 -8.30 4.47
C TRP A 74 7.13 -9.27 4.66
N GLY A 75 8.27 -8.73 5.10
CA GLY A 75 9.52 -9.50 5.17
C GLY A 75 9.56 -10.57 6.25
N ASN A 76 8.68 -10.49 7.25
CA ASN A 76 8.73 -11.33 8.44
C ASN A 76 10.13 -11.34 9.09
N VAL A 77 10.70 -10.14 9.29
CA VAL A 77 12.05 -9.91 9.80
C VAL A 77 12.01 -9.03 11.04
N ASP A 78 12.99 -9.24 11.91
CA ASP A 78 13.09 -8.61 13.23
C ASP A 78 14.23 -7.58 13.35
N THR A 79 15.02 -7.38 12.29
CA THR A 79 16.12 -6.42 12.24
C THR A 79 15.91 -5.38 11.14
N LEU A 80 16.45 -4.18 11.34
CA LEU A 80 16.41 -3.12 10.33
C LEU A 80 17.13 -3.53 9.04
N ASP A 81 18.28 -4.20 9.15
CA ASP A 81 19.03 -4.69 8.00
C ASP A 81 18.27 -5.80 7.26
N GLY A 82 17.61 -6.71 7.99
CA GLY A 82 16.72 -7.71 7.41
C GLY A 82 15.57 -7.05 6.64
N LEU A 83 14.96 -6.00 7.22
CA LEU A 83 13.89 -5.24 6.58
C LEU A 83 14.38 -4.54 5.32
N TYR A 84 15.54 -3.88 5.39
CA TYR A 84 16.16 -3.24 4.24
C TYR A 84 16.41 -4.24 3.12
N ASN A 85 17.06 -5.37 3.42
CA ASN A 85 17.42 -6.37 2.42
C ASN A 85 16.19 -6.98 1.74
N TYR A 86 15.15 -7.31 2.52
CA TYR A 86 13.89 -7.80 1.97
C TYR A 86 13.24 -6.76 1.06
N LEU A 87 13.04 -5.53 1.54
CA LEU A 87 12.37 -4.49 0.77
C LEU A 87 13.20 -4.04 -0.44
N ALA A 88 14.53 -4.02 -0.36
CA ALA A 88 15.40 -3.77 -1.51
C ALA A 88 15.19 -4.82 -2.61
N GLY A 89 15.06 -6.10 -2.24
CA GLY A 89 14.70 -7.17 -3.17
C GLY A 89 13.35 -6.92 -3.84
N VAL A 90 12.34 -6.51 -3.07
CA VAL A 90 11.02 -6.13 -3.59
C VAL A 90 11.11 -4.91 -4.53
N MET A 91 11.88 -3.88 -4.19
CA MET A 91 12.03 -2.69 -5.04
C MET A 91 12.74 -3.01 -6.36
N ASN A 92 13.64 -4.00 -6.38
CA ASN A 92 14.32 -4.46 -7.58
C ASN A 92 13.42 -5.33 -8.47
N ASN A 93 12.44 -6.02 -7.88
CA ASN A 93 11.49 -6.86 -8.59
C ASN A 93 10.06 -6.65 -8.04
N PRO A 94 9.45 -5.47 -8.30
CA PRO A 94 8.17 -5.12 -7.70
C PRO A 94 7.04 -5.97 -8.27
N PRO A 95 5.99 -6.27 -7.49
CA PRO A 95 4.78 -6.90 -8.01
C PRO A 95 4.21 -6.12 -9.20
N THR A 96 3.92 -6.82 -10.29
CA THR A 96 3.30 -6.26 -11.51
C THR A 96 1.84 -6.68 -11.61
N ASN A 97 1.01 -5.87 -12.28
CA ASN A 97 -0.41 -6.15 -12.55
C ASN A 97 -1.31 -6.28 -11.30
N VAL A 98 -0.82 -5.85 -10.13
CA VAL A 98 -1.56 -5.77 -8.87
C VAL A 98 -1.12 -4.51 -8.12
N GLY A 99 -2.02 -3.94 -7.31
CA GLY A 99 -1.59 -2.99 -6.28
C GLY A 99 -0.77 -3.73 -5.23
N TRP A 100 0.28 -3.10 -4.71
CA TRP A 100 1.10 -3.70 -3.67
C TRP A 100 1.51 -2.71 -2.59
N SER A 101 1.72 -3.24 -1.38
CA SER A 101 2.13 -2.48 -0.22
C SER A 101 3.47 -2.99 0.28
N ALA A 102 4.43 -2.09 0.46
CA ALA A 102 5.63 -2.37 1.24
C ALA A 102 5.29 -2.26 2.73
N MET A 103 5.32 -3.38 3.44
CA MET A 103 5.05 -3.43 4.88
C MET A 103 6.36 -3.16 5.63
N ALA A 104 6.63 -1.87 5.88
CA ALA A 104 7.85 -1.39 6.53
C ALA A 104 7.74 -1.44 8.06
N GLU A 105 7.36 -2.60 8.57
CA GLU A 105 7.18 -2.94 9.98
C GLU A 105 8.03 -4.17 10.35
N LEU A 106 8.54 -4.20 11.59
CA LEU A 106 9.30 -5.34 12.10
C LEU A 106 8.38 -6.32 12.82
N THR A 107 8.68 -7.61 12.72
CA THR A 107 7.86 -8.67 13.35
C THR A 107 8.05 -8.70 14.88
N PRO A 108 7.01 -9.04 15.67
CA PRO A 108 7.05 -9.02 17.13
C PRO A 108 8.16 -9.79 17.86
N SER A 109 8.81 -10.79 17.23
CA SER A 109 9.96 -11.47 17.85
C SER A 109 11.13 -10.51 18.13
N ALA A 110 11.28 -9.45 17.33
CA ALA A 110 12.22 -8.35 17.61
C ALA A 110 11.92 -7.64 18.93
N TRP A 111 10.63 -7.39 19.14
CA TRP A 111 10.13 -6.52 20.20
C TRP A 111 10.24 -7.20 21.57
N GLN A 112 9.99 -8.51 21.63
CA GLN A 112 10.09 -9.29 22.87
C GLN A 112 11.52 -9.38 23.43
N VAL A 113 12.55 -9.33 22.58
CA VAL A 113 13.96 -9.42 23.02
C VAL A 113 14.49 -8.06 23.50
N ILE A 114 13.90 -6.95 23.07
CA ILE A 114 14.49 -5.62 23.30
C ILE A 114 13.70 -4.76 24.30
N THR A 115 12.47 -5.12 24.69
CA THR A 115 11.62 -4.20 25.46
C THR A 115 11.04 -4.78 26.75
N ASP A 116 11.72 -4.54 27.87
CA ASP A 116 11.14 -4.60 29.21
C ASP A 116 10.38 -3.31 29.61
N SER A 117 10.11 -2.37 28.68
CA SER A 117 9.22 -1.21 28.95
C SER A 117 8.75 -0.46 27.69
N LEU A 118 7.62 0.27 27.83
CA LEU A 118 7.01 1.18 26.85
C LEU A 118 7.99 2.18 26.18
N GLY A 119 9.14 2.46 26.80
CA GLY A 119 10.18 3.33 26.25
C GLY A 119 11.05 2.67 25.16
N GLY A 120 11.17 1.35 25.19
CA GLY A 120 11.94 0.59 24.20
C GLY A 120 11.30 0.68 22.81
N LEU A 121 10.02 0.28 22.69
CA LEU A 121 9.30 0.22 21.42
C LEU A 121 9.30 1.55 20.67
N ARG A 122 9.05 2.67 21.37
CA ARG A 122 9.04 4.00 20.75
C ARG A 122 10.42 4.43 20.26
N LYS A 123 11.49 4.14 21.01
CA LYS A 123 12.87 4.48 20.60
C LYS A 123 13.32 3.65 19.40
N MET A 124 12.91 2.39 19.35
CA MET A 124 13.22 1.52 18.21
C MET A 124 12.44 1.92 16.97
N ALA A 125 11.13 2.19 17.13
CA ALA A 125 10.28 2.71 16.06
C ALA A 125 10.88 4.01 15.52
N ASP A 126 11.41 4.91 16.35
CA ASP A 126 12.10 6.13 15.86
C ASP A 126 13.30 5.79 14.95
N THR A 127 14.12 4.81 15.32
CA THR A 127 15.26 4.36 14.49
C THR A 127 14.79 3.75 13.17
N VAL A 128 13.79 2.87 13.18
CA VAL A 128 13.22 2.27 11.97
C VAL A 128 12.58 3.36 11.09
N ASN A 129 11.78 4.24 11.69
CA ASN A 129 11.04 5.30 11.02
C ASN A 129 11.95 6.28 10.30
N ARG A 130 13.09 6.65 10.88
CA ARG A 130 14.09 7.53 10.21
C ARG A 130 14.66 6.87 8.96
N ASN A 131 15.02 5.59 9.04
CA ASN A 131 15.57 4.83 7.91
C ASN A 131 14.53 4.62 6.81
N VAL A 132 13.33 4.15 7.18
CA VAL A 132 12.18 4.01 6.28
C VAL A 132 11.88 5.33 5.58
N THR A 133 11.84 6.44 6.33
CA THR A 133 11.67 7.78 5.76
C THR A 133 12.74 8.10 4.71
N ALA A 134 14.02 7.84 5.02
CA ALA A 134 15.12 8.11 4.10
C ALA A 134 15.01 7.29 2.81
N TRP A 135 14.69 6.00 2.91
CA TRP A 135 14.56 5.11 1.75
C TRP A 135 13.45 5.56 0.80
N TYR A 136 12.27 5.90 1.34
CA TYR A 136 11.11 6.30 0.54
C TYR A 136 11.16 7.75 0.06
N LYS A 137 11.84 8.66 0.76
CA LYS A 137 12.22 9.96 0.18
C LYS A 137 13.22 9.79 -0.97
N GLY A 138 14.06 8.75 -0.89
CA GLY A 138 14.97 8.32 -1.93
C GLY A 138 14.29 7.60 -3.09
N SER A 139 15.06 6.79 -3.81
CA SER A 139 14.62 6.15 -5.05
C SER A 139 13.44 5.19 -4.89
N TRP A 140 13.21 4.63 -3.70
CA TRP A 140 12.15 3.64 -3.49
C TRP A 140 10.74 4.22 -3.67
N GLY A 141 10.57 5.53 -3.38
CA GLY A 141 9.30 6.22 -3.64
C GLY A 141 8.92 6.33 -5.12
N LYS A 142 9.85 6.08 -6.05
CA LYS A 142 9.54 5.95 -7.49
C LYS A 142 8.77 4.67 -7.82
N THR A 143 8.99 3.61 -7.06
CA THR A 143 8.54 2.25 -7.40
C THR A 143 7.27 1.87 -6.65
N VAL A 144 7.17 2.24 -5.38
CA VAL A 144 6.10 1.77 -4.48
C VAL A 144 4.73 2.37 -4.82
N ASN A 145 3.65 1.61 -4.55
CA ASN A 145 2.28 2.11 -4.55
C ASN A 145 1.84 2.55 -3.14
N VAL A 146 1.98 1.67 -2.15
CA VAL A 146 1.59 1.90 -0.76
C VAL A 146 2.75 1.56 0.16
N VAL A 147 2.99 2.40 1.18
CA VAL A 147 3.93 2.11 2.27
C VAL A 147 3.12 2.02 3.55
N ALA A 148 3.12 0.86 4.18
CA ALA A 148 2.55 0.65 5.51
C ALA A 148 3.66 0.73 6.56
N VAL A 149 3.41 1.47 7.64
CA VAL A 149 4.36 1.70 8.73
C VAL A 149 3.64 1.71 10.07
N ASP A 150 4.35 1.30 11.12
CA ASP A 150 3.92 1.53 12.49
C ASP A 150 4.11 3.01 12.88
N PHE A 151 3.14 3.58 13.60
CA PHE A 151 3.19 4.95 14.10
C PHE A 151 3.59 6.00 13.04
N PHE A 152 2.84 6.09 11.93
CA PHE A 152 3.18 6.96 10.79
C PHE A 152 3.51 8.42 11.18
N LYS A 153 2.96 8.95 12.27
CA LYS A 153 3.29 10.29 12.81
C LYS A 153 4.76 10.46 13.22
N GLY A 154 5.47 9.38 13.50
CA GLY A 154 6.91 9.35 13.77
C GLY A 154 7.76 9.21 12.52
N THR A 155 7.16 9.18 11.33
CA THR A 155 7.83 9.12 10.02
C THR A 155 7.55 10.41 9.24
N ALA A 156 8.32 10.69 8.19
CA ALA A 156 7.92 11.67 7.17
C ALA A 156 7.42 10.98 5.89
N ILE A 157 6.74 9.82 6.03
CA ILE A 157 6.28 9.04 4.88
C ILE A 157 5.15 9.73 4.11
N VAL A 158 4.31 10.50 4.80
CA VAL A 158 3.25 11.30 4.18
C VAL A 158 3.85 12.36 3.27
N ASP A 159 4.85 13.10 3.75
CA ASP A 159 5.57 14.10 2.94
C ASP A 159 6.26 13.44 1.75
N ALA A 160 6.92 12.30 1.97
CA ALA A 160 7.55 11.54 0.88
C ALA A 160 6.53 11.12 -0.19
N ALA A 161 5.34 10.67 0.22
CA ALA A 161 4.27 10.31 -0.70
C ALA A 161 3.75 11.52 -1.49
N ILE A 162 3.55 12.67 -0.85
CA ILE A 162 3.15 13.92 -1.51
C ILE A 162 4.23 14.33 -2.53
N ASP A 163 5.49 14.41 -2.11
CA ASP A 163 6.62 14.81 -2.95
C ASP A 163 6.76 13.93 -4.20
N TRP A 164 6.62 12.61 -4.04
CA TRP A 164 6.72 11.68 -5.17
C TRP A 164 5.54 11.77 -6.12
N ASN A 165 4.32 11.94 -5.61
CA ASN A 165 3.14 12.11 -6.46
C ASN A 165 3.17 13.44 -7.22
N ASP A 166 3.64 14.52 -6.59
CA ASP A 166 3.86 15.81 -7.26
C ASP A 166 4.88 15.72 -8.38
N ARG A 167 5.99 14.99 -8.17
CA ARG A 167 6.99 14.72 -9.21
C ARG A 167 6.40 13.95 -10.38
N ARG A 168 5.62 12.90 -10.11
CA ARG A 168 4.94 12.10 -11.15
C ARG A 168 3.98 12.96 -11.96
N ALA A 169 3.16 13.77 -11.30
CA ALA A 169 2.21 14.68 -11.96
C ALA A 169 2.92 15.67 -12.92
N LYS A 170 4.04 16.26 -12.49
CA LYS A 170 4.86 17.17 -13.31
C LYS A 170 5.54 16.46 -14.48
N GLN A 171 5.97 15.22 -14.30
CA GLN A 171 6.57 14.44 -15.40
C GLN A 171 5.53 14.05 -16.46
N SER A 172 4.33 13.62 -16.03
CA SER A 172 3.24 13.29 -16.93
C SER A 172 2.80 14.48 -17.79
N SER A 173 2.80 15.71 -17.25
CA SER A 173 2.48 16.92 -18.01
C SER A 173 3.58 17.32 -19.01
N CYS A 174 4.85 17.06 -18.73
CA CYS A 174 5.92 17.27 -19.71
C CYS A 174 5.89 16.25 -20.86
N SER A 175 5.56 14.97 -20.59
CA SER A 175 5.50 13.94 -21.62
C SER A 175 4.32 14.10 -22.59
N SER A 176 3.18 14.65 -22.14
CA SER A 176 2.04 14.95 -23.01
C SER A 176 2.29 16.15 -23.95
N VAL A 177 3.09 17.13 -23.49
CA VAL A 177 3.54 18.28 -24.30
C VAL A 177 4.54 17.86 -25.39
N GLN A 178 5.33 16.81 -25.18
CA GLN A 178 6.24 16.30 -26.22
C GLN A 178 5.52 15.46 -27.28
N LYS A 179 4.52 14.65 -26.89
CA LYS A 179 3.71 13.86 -27.85
C LYS A 179 2.87 14.71 -28.81
N THR A 180 2.53 15.94 -28.43
CA THR A 180 1.79 16.88 -29.30
C THR A 180 2.67 17.62 -30.30
N LYS A 181 4.01 17.57 -30.16
CA LYS A 181 4.96 18.28 -31.04
C LYS A 181 5.61 17.41 -32.12
N THR A 182 5.42 16.09 -32.09
CA THR A 182 5.98 15.15 -33.07
C THR A 182 4.93 14.53 -34.01
N GLY A 183 3.70 15.05 -33.99
CA GLY A 183 2.58 14.57 -34.81
C GLY A 183 2.01 15.65 -35.73
N ALA A 184 2.89 16.33 -36.48
CA ALA A 184 2.52 17.23 -37.59
C ALA A 184 3.48 16.99 -38.77
#